data_AF-A0A8H7M4A8-F1
#
_entry.id   AF-A0A8H7M4A8-F1
#
_cell.length_a   1.000
_cell.length_b   1.000
_cell.length_c   1.000
_cell.angle_alpha   90.00
_cell.angle_beta   90.00
_cell.angle_gamma   90.00
#
_symmetry.space_group_name_H-M   'P 1'
#
loop_
_entity.id
_entity.type
_entity.pdbx_description
1 polymer ?
#
loop_
_entity_poly.entity_id
_entity_poly.type
_entity_poly.pdbx_seq_one_letter_code
_entity_poly.pdbx_strand_id
1 'polypeptide(L)'
;MLSYPYGTPTILSSYGFDDTNAGAPSGGRHGALATVWRRQWLVMPTSLDPIAGMIKFYNKVDGTNLNDWVQGTNQQIAFGRGNAGFVAINNEDWQWSRTFKTSLPSATYCDVITGKKSGSSCTGGKITIANGSLTVTIPGRSAVAYHIGAKY
;
A
#
# COMPACT_ATOMS: atom_id res chain seq x y z
N MET A 1 4.79 6.26 -5.26
CA MET A 1 6.23 5.92 -5.18
C MET A 1 6.43 4.41 -5.18
N LEU A 2 6.13 3.68 -4.10
CA LEU A 2 6.40 2.23 -3.97
C LEU A 2 5.68 1.32 -4.98
N SER A 3 4.68 1.83 -5.71
CA SER A 3 3.96 1.10 -6.75
C SER A 3 4.55 1.29 -8.15
N TYR A 4 5.31 2.36 -8.40
CA TYR A 4 5.73 2.77 -9.75
C TYR A 4 7.19 2.36 -10.02
N PRO A 5 7.54 1.85 -11.22
CA PRO A 5 8.89 1.36 -11.54
C PRO A 5 9.86 2.50 -11.90
N TYR A 6 10.03 3.49 -11.02
CA TYR A 6 10.96 4.58 -11.24
C TYR A 6 11.92 4.75 -10.07
N GLY A 7 13.22 4.61 -10.36
CA GLY A 7 14.31 4.80 -9.41
C GLY A 7 14.32 3.79 -8.26
N THR A 8 15.19 4.06 -7.28
CA THR A 8 15.31 3.28 -6.05
C THR A 8 14.66 4.08 -4.91
N PRO A 9 13.50 3.65 -4.38
CA PRO A 9 12.80 4.40 -3.36
C PRO A 9 13.52 4.33 -2.00
N THR A 10 13.66 5.48 -1.35
CA THR A 10 14.11 5.59 0.05
C THR A 10 12.94 6.00 0.92
N ILE A 11 12.70 5.28 2.03
CA ILE A 11 11.63 5.60 2.98
C ILE A 11 12.24 6.33 4.17
N LEU A 12 11.82 7.57 4.39
CA LEU A 12 12.23 8.36 5.55
C LEU A 12 11.62 7.78 6.81
N SER A 13 12.44 7.53 7.83
CA SER A 13 11.98 7.29 9.20
C SER A 13 12.49 8.43 10.08
N SER A 14 11.57 9.17 10.69
CA SER A 14 11.88 10.39 11.47
C SER A 14 11.36 10.30 12.90
N TYR A 15 11.61 11.34 13.68
CA TYR A 15 11.08 11.54 15.02
C TYR A 15 10.39 12.91 15.10
N GLY A 16 9.52 13.10 16.09
CA GLY A 16 8.84 14.37 16.30
C GLY A 16 9.73 15.31 17.11
N PHE A 17 9.75 16.58 16.75
CA PHE A 17 10.51 17.61 17.44
C PHE A 17 9.66 18.88 17.62
N ASP A 18 9.81 19.54 18.76
CA ASP A 18 9.08 20.78 19.09
C ASP A 18 9.93 22.05 18.82
N ASP A 19 11.23 21.90 18.53
CA ASP A 19 12.14 22.98 18.13
C ASP A 19 13.13 22.51 17.05
N THR A 20 13.60 23.45 16.22
CA THR A 20 14.57 23.22 15.14
C THR A 20 15.95 22.72 15.59
N ASN A 21 16.32 22.95 16.86
CA ASN A 21 17.59 22.49 17.43
C ASN A 21 17.44 21.19 18.25
N ALA A 22 16.23 20.62 18.32
CA ALA A 22 15.99 19.41 19.08
C ALA A 22 16.61 18.20 18.36
N GLY A 23 17.62 17.60 18.99
CA GLY A 23 18.24 16.36 18.55
C GLY A 23 17.32 15.14 18.68
N ALA A 24 17.80 13.98 18.24
CA ALA A 24 17.07 12.73 18.38
C ALA A 24 16.72 12.46 19.86
N PRO A 25 15.54 11.88 20.17
CA PRO A 25 15.13 11.64 21.55
C PRO A 25 16.15 10.78 22.30
N SER A 26 16.70 11.31 23.39
CA SER A 26 17.67 10.61 24.24
C SER A 26 16.94 9.80 25.34
N GLY A 27 16.85 8.47 25.20
CA GLY A 27 16.13 7.65 26.18
C GLY A 27 16.19 6.12 26.00
N GLY A 28 17.03 5.58 25.11
CA GLY A 28 17.46 4.18 25.14
C GLY A 28 16.43 3.09 24.81
N ARG A 29 15.17 3.41 24.47
CA ARG A 29 14.22 2.40 23.97
C ARG A 29 14.06 2.49 22.45
N HIS A 30 15.03 1.91 21.73
CA HIS A 30 14.88 1.53 20.32
C HIS A 30 14.04 0.26 20.19
N GLY A 31 12.84 0.27 20.78
CA GLY A 31 11.89 -0.83 20.70
C GLY A 31 10.75 -0.44 19.78
N ALA A 32 10.31 -1.37 18.94
CA ALA A 32 9.07 -1.28 18.19
C ALA A 32 7.88 -1.12 19.16
N LEU A 33 7.66 0.10 19.62
CA LEU A 33 6.46 0.49 20.34
C LEU A 33 5.35 0.57 19.30
N ALA A 34 4.72 -0.57 19.04
CA ALA A 34 3.71 -0.79 18.01
C ALA A 34 2.44 0.08 18.14
N THR A 35 2.36 1.05 19.06
CA THR A 35 1.13 1.80 19.34
C THR A 35 1.37 3.08 20.15
N VAL A 36 2.50 3.77 19.98
CA VAL A 36 2.83 4.89 20.88
C VAL A 36 2.84 6.22 20.15
N TRP A 37 1.66 6.87 20.10
CA TRP A 37 1.47 8.31 19.94
C TRP A 37 1.99 9.11 21.16
N ARG A 38 3.07 8.69 21.83
CA ARG A 38 3.67 9.50 22.90
C ARG A 38 4.79 10.34 22.29
N ARG A 39 4.44 11.59 21.94
CA ARG A 39 5.19 12.86 21.94
C ARG A 39 6.72 12.92 21.70
N GLN A 40 7.42 11.84 21.39
CA GLN A 40 8.89 11.81 21.31
C GLN A 40 9.38 11.04 20.07
N TRP A 41 8.72 9.94 19.70
CA TRP A 41 9.02 9.23 18.46
C TRP A 41 7.82 9.31 17.51
N LEU A 42 7.99 9.96 16.36
CA LEU A 42 7.14 9.64 15.22
C LEU A 42 7.46 8.19 14.88
N VAL A 43 6.44 7.34 14.99
CA VAL A 43 6.53 5.90 14.75
C VAL A 43 7.27 5.63 13.44
N MET A 44 8.17 4.63 13.42
CA MET A 44 8.83 4.16 12.20
C MET A 44 7.75 3.94 11.13
N PRO A 45 7.75 4.67 10.00
CA PRO A 45 6.69 4.55 9.01
C PRO A 45 6.55 3.11 8.51
N THR A 46 7.63 2.33 8.51
CA THR A 46 7.62 0.88 8.21
C THR A 46 6.75 0.03 9.14
N SER A 47 6.33 0.55 10.29
CA SER A 47 5.41 -0.15 11.21
C SER A 47 3.94 0.21 10.98
N LEU A 48 3.65 1.22 10.15
CA LEU A 48 2.29 1.49 9.69
C LEU A 48 1.90 0.45 8.63
N ASP A 49 0.76 -0.20 8.82
CA ASP A 49 0.28 -1.26 7.92
C ASP A 49 0.32 -0.87 6.43
N PRO A 50 -0.10 0.35 6.00
CA PRO A 50 -0.03 0.74 4.60
C PRO A 50 1.39 0.78 4.03
N ILE A 51 2.36 1.26 4.80
CA ILE A 51 3.75 1.40 4.35
C ILE A 51 4.43 0.04 4.36
N ALA A 52 4.26 -0.75 5.43
CA ALA A 52 4.74 -2.12 5.50
C ALA A 52 4.20 -2.98 4.35
N GLY A 53 2.91 -2.84 4.05
CA GLY A 53 2.22 -3.50 2.94
C GLY A 53 2.77 -3.06 1.60
N MET A 54 2.98 -1.77 1.37
CA MET A 54 3.54 -1.26 0.12
C MET A 54 5.03 -1.57 -0.09
N ILE A 55 5.81 -1.75 0.98
CA ILE A 55 7.18 -2.28 0.87
C ILE A 55 7.15 -3.73 0.37
N LYS A 56 6.27 -4.56 0.93
CA LYS A 56 6.07 -5.94 0.45
C LYS A 56 5.55 -5.97 -0.98
N PHE A 57 4.67 -5.04 -1.34
CA PHE A 57 4.21 -4.86 -2.71
C PHE A 57 5.40 -4.57 -3.63
N TYR A 58 6.20 -3.53 -3.34
CA TYR A 58 7.37 -3.14 -4.13
C TYR A 58 8.31 -4.32 -4.38
N ASN A 59 8.68 -5.04 -3.33
CA ASN A 59 9.56 -6.21 -3.42
C ASN A 59 8.97 -7.36 -4.27
N LYS A 60 7.64 -7.45 -4.36
CA LYS A 60 6.97 -8.51 -5.14
C LYS A 60 6.78 -8.16 -6.59
N VAL A 61 6.79 -6.87 -6.93
CA VAL A 61 6.63 -6.38 -8.30
C VAL A 61 7.93 -5.88 -8.90
N ASP A 62 9.06 -6.09 -8.21
CA ASP A 62 10.35 -5.64 -8.70
C ASP A 62 10.68 -6.26 -10.07
N GLY A 63 11.30 -5.47 -10.95
CA GLY A 63 11.59 -5.86 -12.33
C GLY A 63 10.39 -5.96 -13.29
N THR A 64 9.14 -5.76 -12.84
CA THR A 64 7.98 -5.83 -13.75
C THR A 64 7.60 -4.48 -14.35
N ASN A 65 7.20 -4.46 -15.62
CA ASN A 65 6.69 -3.27 -16.31
C ASN A 65 5.30 -2.84 -15.81
N LEU A 66 4.93 -1.59 -16.12
CA LEU A 66 3.55 -1.12 -15.99
C LEU A 66 2.69 -1.72 -17.09
N ASN A 67 1.46 -2.08 -16.73
CA ASN A 67 0.42 -2.56 -17.63
C ASN A 67 -0.95 -2.18 -17.06
N ASP A 68 -2.03 -2.52 -17.78
CA ASP A 68 -3.41 -2.35 -17.32
C ASP A 68 -3.72 -0.94 -16.79
N TRP A 69 -3.12 0.08 -17.41
CA TRP A 69 -3.28 1.47 -16.99
C TRP A 69 -4.70 1.97 -17.24
N VAL A 70 -5.30 2.53 -16.21
CA VAL A 70 -6.64 3.09 -16.25
C VAL A 70 -6.62 4.43 -15.54
N GLN A 71 -7.12 5.44 -16.22
CA GLN A 71 -7.45 6.73 -15.62
C GLN A 71 -8.97 6.81 -15.42
N GLY A 72 -9.38 7.32 -14.26
CA GLY A 72 -10.76 7.71 -13.97
C GLY A 72 -10.91 9.19 -14.27
N THR A 73 -11.08 9.99 -13.22
CA THR A 73 -10.89 11.45 -13.27
C THR A 73 -9.39 11.82 -13.30
N ASN A 74 -9.08 13.11 -13.23
CA ASN A 74 -7.71 13.61 -13.08
C ASN A 74 -7.05 13.21 -11.75
N GLN A 75 -7.83 12.77 -10.76
CA GLN A 75 -7.36 12.38 -9.43
C GLN A 75 -7.50 10.86 -9.17
N GLN A 76 -7.77 10.08 -10.21
CA GLN A 76 -8.00 8.63 -10.11
C GLN A 76 -7.14 7.88 -11.12
N ILE A 77 -6.32 6.97 -10.61
CA ILE A 77 -5.47 6.11 -11.43
C ILE A 77 -5.51 4.68 -10.91
N ALA A 78 -5.41 3.72 -11.82
CA ALA A 78 -5.16 2.33 -11.50
C ALA A 78 -4.22 1.72 -12.53
N PHE A 79 -3.38 0.79 -12.10
CA PHE A 79 -2.44 0.13 -12.99
C PHE A 79 -1.93 -1.19 -12.41
N GLY A 80 -1.55 -2.07 -13.32
CA GLY A 80 -0.83 -3.30 -13.03
C GLY A 80 0.68 -3.10 -12.97
N ARG A 81 1.33 -4.07 -12.34
CA ARG A 81 2.77 -4.30 -12.40
C ARG A 81 3.00 -5.74 -12.83
N GLY A 82 3.13 -5.93 -14.14
CA GLY A 82 3.09 -7.23 -14.80
C GLY A 82 1.89 -8.07 -14.35
N ASN A 83 2.14 -9.34 -14.07
CA ASN A 83 1.18 -10.26 -13.43
C ASN A 83 1.43 -10.41 -11.92
N ALA A 84 2.21 -9.50 -11.31
CA ALA A 84 2.69 -9.62 -9.93
C ALA A 84 1.93 -8.70 -8.96
N GLY A 85 1.43 -7.56 -9.43
CA GLY A 85 0.67 -6.62 -8.59
C GLY A 85 -0.29 -5.72 -9.35
N PHE A 86 -1.21 -5.11 -8.62
CA PHE A 86 -2.17 -4.13 -9.10
C PHE A 86 -2.43 -3.09 -8.01
N VAL A 87 -2.54 -1.82 -8.40
CA VAL A 87 -2.82 -0.70 -7.49
C VAL A 87 -3.90 0.18 -8.09
N ALA A 88 -4.79 0.68 -7.25
CA ALA A 88 -5.72 1.73 -7.62
C ALA A 88 -5.76 2.80 -6.53
N ILE A 89 -5.70 4.07 -6.95
CA ILE A 89 -5.58 5.25 -6.09
C ILE A 89 -6.72 6.19 -6.44
N ASN A 90 -7.47 6.60 -5.42
CA ASN A 90 -8.53 7.58 -5.53
C ASN A 90 -8.23 8.78 -4.64
N ASN A 91 -7.81 9.88 -5.27
CA ASN A 91 -7.55 11.14 -4.59
C ASN A 91 -8.73 12.14 -4.74
N GLU A 92 -9.88 11.69 -5.24
CA GLU A 92 -11.13 12.46 -5.11
C GLU A 92 -11.69 12.34 -3.69
N ASP A 93 -12.64 13.21 -3.36
CA ASP A 93 -13.36 13.18 -2.08
C ASP A 93 -14.53 12.18 -2.05
N TRP A 94 -14.96 11.67 -3.21
CA TRP A 94 -16.02 10.68 -3.33
C TRP A 94 -15.50 9.30 -3.73
N GLN A 95 -16.32 8.27 -3.53
CA GLN A 95 -15.96 6.90 -3.84
C GLN A 95 -15.81 6.64 -5.35
N TRP A 96 -14.87 5.78 -5.71
CA TRP A 96 -14.69 5.28 -7.06
C TRP A 96 -14.99 3.79 -7.12
N SER A 97 -16.13 3.42 -7.70
CA SER A 97 -16.51 2.02 -7.94
C SER A 97 -16.34 1.69 -9.42
N ARG A 98 -15.47 0.72 -9.73
CA ARG A 98 -15.17 0.35 -11.11
C ARG A 98 -14.69 -1.10 -11.19
N THR A 99 -14.99 -1.72 -12.33
CA THR A 99 -14.37 -2.98 -12.73
C THR A 99 -13.09 -2.68 -13.52
N PHE A 100 -11.97 -3.17 -13.02
CA PHE A 100 -10.67 -3.07 -13.67
C PHE A 100 -10.28 -4.38 -14.32
N LYS A 101 -9.55 -4.27 -15.44
CA LYS A 101 -8.80 -5.38 -15.99
C LYS A 101 -7.45 -5.47 -15.28
N THR A 102 -6.99 -6.68 -15.05
CA THR A 102 -5.71 -6.97 -14.41
C THR A 102 -5.12 -8.25 -14.98
N SER A 103 -3.80 -8.28 -15.06
CA SER A 103 -3.04 -9.47 -15.42
C SER A 103 -2.74 -10.37 -14.21
N LEU A 104 -3.28 -10.06 -13.03
CA LEU A 104 -3.16 -10.91 -11.85
C LEU A 104 -3.90 -12.25 -12.06
N PRO A 105 -3.30 -13.38 -11.64
CA PRO A 105 -3.98 -14.68 -11.66
C PRO A 105 -5.26 -14.69 -10.82
N SER A 106 -6.26 -15.48 -11.22
CA SER A 106 -7.49 -15.65 -10.45
C SER A 106 -7.21 -16.22 -9.06
N ALA A 107 -7.58 -15.49 -8.01
CA ALA A 107 -7.48 -15.88 -6.59
C ALA A 107 -8.19 -14.82 -5.72
N THR A 108 -8.26 -15.06 -4.41
CA THR A 108 -8.64 -14.01 -3.45
C THR A 108 -7.39 -13.31 -2.95
N TYR A 109 -7.37 -11.98 -3.03
CA TYR A 109 -6.24 -11.15 -2.61
C TYR A 109 -6.62 -10.30 -1.41
N CYS A 110 -5.72 -10.18 -0.44
CA CYS A 110 -5.83 -9.18 0.61
C CYS A 110 -5.35 -7.83 0.14
N ASP A 111 -6.08 -6.78 0.49
CA ASP A 111 -5.63 -5.41 0.32
C ASP A 111 -4.51 -5.11 1.33
N VAL A 112 -3.32 -4.81 0.81
CA VAL A 112 -2.14 -4.54 1.65
C VAL A 112 -2.09 -3.10 2.16
N ILE A 113 -3.00 -2.23 1.72
CA ILE A 113 -3.14 -0.88 2.27
C ILE A 113 -3.91 -0.92 3.58
N THR A 114 -5.05 -1.62 3.60
CA THR A 114 -5.94 -1.67 4.78
C THR A 114 -5.63 -2.82 5.73
N GLY A 115 -4.74 -3.75 5.37
CA GLY A 115 -4.35 -4.83 6.27
C GLY A 115 -3.31 -5.77 5.69
N LYS A 116 -3.32 -7.03 6.15
CA LYS A 116 -2.37 -8.06 5.73
C LYS A 116 -3.02 -9.43 5.63
N LYS A 117 -2.41 -10.31 4.85
CA LYS A 117 -2.73 -11.73 4.83
C LYS A 117 -2.32 -12.40 6.14
N SER A 118 -3.22 -13.19 6.72
CA SER A 118 -3.00 -14.00 7.91
C SER A 118 -3.53 -15.41 7.64
N GLY A 119 -2.67 -16.33 7.21
CA GLY A 119 -3.10 -17.65 6.75
C GLY A 119 -4.03 -17.55 5.53
N SER A 120 -5.26 -18.06 5.66
CA SER A 120 -6.30 -18.01 4.62
C SER A 120 -7.33 -16.90 4.86
N SER A 121 -6.95 -15.83 5.57
CA SER A 121 -7.80 -14.66 5.80
C SER A 121 -7.02 -13.35 5.64
N CYS A 122 -7.75 -12.25 5.57
CA CYS A 122 -7.21 -10.89 5.55
C CYS A 122 -7.61 -10.18 6.83
N THR A 123 -6.69 -9.41 7.42
CA THR A 123 -7.03 -8.51 8.54
C THR A 123 -7.75 -7.24 8.07
N GLY A 124 -7.62 -6.90 6.79
CA GLY A 124 -8.25 -5.75 6.14
C GLY A 124 -9.16 -6.17 4.98
N GLY A 125 -9.27 -5.30 3.98
CA GLY A 125 -10.04 -5.55 2.78
C GLY A 125 -9.56 -6.79 2.00
N LYS A 126 -10.47 -7.40 1.25
CA LYS A 126 -10.15 -8.50 0.33
C LYS A 126 -10.93 -8.37 -0.97
N ILE A 127 -10.38 -8.90 -2.05
CA ILE A 127 -11.03 -8.93 -3.35
C ILE A 127 -10.84 -10.29 -4.01
N THR A 128 -11.85 -10.78 -4.72
CA THR A 128 -11.70 -11.93 -5.59
C THR A 128 -11.46 -11.44 -7.01
N ILE A 129 -10.36 -11.90 -7.61
CA ILE A 129 -10.04 -11.67 -9.01
C ILE A 129 -10.45 -12.91 -9.79
N ALA A 130 -11.27 -12.72 -10.81
CA ALA A 130 -11.72 -13.80 -11.68
C ALA A 130 -11.56 -13.36 -13.14
N ASN A 131 -10.94 -14.22 -13.96
CA ASN A 131 -10.76 -13.98 -15.40
C ASN A 131 -10.11 -12.62 -15.69
N GLY A 132 -9.06 -12.29 -14.92
CA GLY A 132 -8.31 -11.03 -15.07
C GLY A 132 -9.17 -9.77 -14.84
N SER A 133 -10.25 -9.88 -14.07
CA SER A 133 -11.14 -8.76 -13.76
C SER A 133 -11.36 -8.67 -12.24
N LEU A 134 -11.40 -7.44 -11.72
CA LEU A 134 -11.69 -7.16 -10.32
C LEU A 134 -12.65 -5.97 -10.22
N THR A 135 -13.65 -6.06 -9.35
CA THR A 135 -14.61 -4.96 -9.11
C THR A 135 -14.42 -4.46 -7.69
N VAL A 136 -13.97 -3.22 -7.56
CA VAL A 136 -13.65 -2.63 -6.26
C VAL A 136 -14.27 -1.24 -6.12
N THR A 137 -14.69 -0.92 -4.91
CA THR A 137 -15.12 0.43 -4.51
C THR A 137 -14.04 1.01 -3.60
N ILE A 138 -13.39 2.07 -4.06
CA ILE A 138 -12.30 2.75 -3.36
C ILE A 138 -12.90 4.03 -2.75
N PRO A 139 -12.89 4.19 -1.42
CA PRO A 139 -13.36 5.42 -0.79
C PRO A 139 -12.60 6.65 -1.29
N GLY A 140 -13.16 7.84 -1.05
CA GLY A 140 -12.44 9.09 -1.26
C GLY A 140 -11.16 9.14 -0.41
N ARG A 141 -10.11 9.78 -0.93
CA ARG A 141 -8.79 9.91 -0.28
C ARG A 141 -8.20 8.57 0.17
N SER A 142 -8.36 7.52 -0.64
CA SER A 142 -7.92 6.17 -0.31
C SER A 142 -7.31 5.45 -1.51
N ALA A 143 -6.72 4.29 -1.25
CA ALA A 143 -6.11 3.43 -2.25
C ALA A 143 -6.24 1.96 -1.85
N VAL A 144 -6.10 1.09 -2.84
CA VAL A 144 -6.00 -0.36 -2.64
C VAL A 144 -4.80 -0.90 -3.41
N ALA A 145 -4.17 -1.94 -2.86
CA ALA A 145 -3.06 -2.61 -3.52
C ALA A 145 -3.12 -4.12 -3.30
N TYR A 146 -2.88 -4.88 -4.37
CA TYR A 146 -2.93 -6.34 -4.37
C TYR A 146 -1.67 -6.89 -5.05
N HIS A 147 -1.09 -7.93 -4.48
CA HIS A 147 0.07 -8.60 -5.09
C HIS A 147 0.04 -10.11 -4.87
N ILE A 148 0.78 -10.86 -5.68
CA ILE A 148 0.79 -12.34 -5.68
C ILE A 148 1.20 -12.98 -4.34
N GLY A 149 1.84 -12.23 -3.44
CA GLY A 149 2.21 -12.70 -2.10
C GLY A 149 1.09 -12.55 -1.06
N ALA A 150 0.03 -11.82 -1.39
CA ALA A 150 -1.12 -11.57 -0.53
C ALA A 150 -2.38 -12.33 -0.97
N LYS A 151 -2.24 -13.35 -1.84
CA LYS A 151 -3.35 -14.18 -2.32
C LYS A 151 -3.52 -15.49 -1.56
N TYR A 152 -4.74 -16.02 -1.47
CA TYR A 152 -5.05 -17.37 -1.02
C TYR A 152 -6.26 -17.95 -1.77
#